data_AF-A0A920MXM5-F1
#
_entry.id   AF-A0A920MXM5-F1
#
_cell.length_a   1.000
_cell.length_b   1.000
_cell.length_c   1.000
_cell.angle_alpha   90.00
_cell.angle_beta   90.00
_cell.angle_gamma   90.00
#
_symmetry.space_group_name_H-M   'P 1'
#
loop_
_entity.id
_entity.type
_entity.pdbx_description
1 polymer ?
#
loop_
_entity_poly.entity_id
_entity_poly.type
_entity_poly.pdbx_seq_one_letter_code
_entity_poly.pdbx_strand_id
1 'polypeptide(L)'
;MIALAEKEVEKQQKLYGRGIITDQERYNAVLDQWTHARERITKEMMREFEHDDRPEEEGYVNPIFLMANSGARGGVEQIRQLAGMRGLMAKPSGEIIETPIKANFREGLSVPEYFSSTHGARKGLADTALKTADSGYLTRKLADICQNVVITEPDCGTTEGITKGVVYRGEKVEVGLADAIRGRVSRTNIVNPITDDVIVREDDLIDEAKARQIEEMGVEKIKVRSPLTCRSKLGMCQLCYGMDLSNGNIVEEGLAVGIIAAQSIGEPGTQLTMRTFHIGGTASRDVEESEVRTRHPGRIRFERVRSVGPDGEKIALGRNGEIVILELVGREGRERELERYRVPNGARLMVEEWDSSDPTCEIPEGPRVMR
;
A
#
# COMPACT_ATOMS: atom_id res chain seq x y z
N MET A 1 -26.84 -11.82 -9.02
CA MET A 1 -25.79 -10.79 -9.24
C MET A 1 -25.29 -10.75 -10.67
N ILE A 2 -24.89 -11.89 -11.25
CA ILE A 2 -24.39 -11.97 -12.64
C ILE A 2 -25.38 -11.41 -13.66
N ALA A 3 -26.66 -11.81 -13.61
CA ALA A 3 -27.69 -11.31 -14.53
C ALA A 3 -27.89 -9.78 -14.50
N LEU A 4 -27.65 -9.14 -13.36
CA LEU A 4 -27.71 -7.67 -13.25
C LEU A 4 -26.54 -7.02 -13.99
N ALA A 5 -25.33 -7.58 -13.85
CA ALA A 5 -24.15 -7.11 -14.55
C ALA A 5 -24.29 -7.28 -16.07
N GLU A 6 -24.84 -8.41 -16.53
CA GLU A 6 -25.12 -8.66 -17.95
C GLU A 6 -26.07 -7.62 -18.54
N LYS A 7 -27.14 -7.27 -17.80
CA LYS A 7 -28.10 -6.26 -18.23
C LYS A 7 -27.47 -4.87 -18.36
N GLU A 8 -26.58 -4.50 -17.45
CA GLU A 8 -25.87 -3.22 -17.54
C GLU A 8 -24.85 -3.22 -18.69
N VAL A 9 -24.12 -4.33 -18.91
CA VAL A 9 -23.22 -4.49 -20.06
C VAL A 9 -23.99 -4.38 -21.39
N GLU A 10 -25.16 -5.00 -21.50
CA GLU A 10 -26.02 -4.90 -22.68
C GLU A 10 -26.48 -3.45 -22.95
N LYS A 11 -26.77 -2.70 -21.88
CA LYS A 11 -27.10 -1.27 -21.98
C LYS A 11 -25.91 -0.46 -22.50
N GLN A 12 -24.69 -0.72 -22.04
CA GLN A 12 -23.48 -0.06 -22.56
C GLN A 12 -23.25 -0.41 -24.04
N GLN A 13 -23.47 -1.67 -24.44
CA GLN A 13 -23.40 -2.07 -25.85
C GLN A 13 -24.45 -1.36 -26.72
N LYS A 14 -25.68 -1.17 -26.21
CA LYS A 14 -26.73 -0.41 -26.90
C LYS A 14 -26.37 1.07 -27.06
N LEU A 15 -25.73 1.68 -26.07
CA LEU A 15 -25.25 3.07 -26.15
C LEU A 15 -24.16 3.22 -27.22
N TYR A 16 -23.24 2.26 -27.28
CA TYR A 16 -22.22 2.20 -28.33
C TYR A 16 -22.84 2.02 -29.71
N GLY A 17 -23.80 1.10 -29.86
CA GLY A 17 -24.52 0.90 -31.13
C GLY A 17 -25.33 2.12 -31.60
N ARG A 18 -25.67 3.03 -30.68
CA ARG A 18 -26.31 4.33 -30.98
C ARG A 18 -25.32 5.47 -31.23
N GLY A 19 -24.01 5.21 -31.11
CA GLY A 19 -22.96 6.21 -31.28
C GLY A 19 -22.85 7.24 -30.15
N ILE A 20 -23.40 6.95 -28.97
CA ILE A 20 -23.40 7.88 -27.82
C ILE A 20 -22.05 7.84 -27.08
N ILE A 21 -21.41 6.68 -27.04
CA ILE A 21 -20.11 6.45 -26.37
C ILE A 21 -19.09 5.92 -27.37
N THR A 22 -17.82 6.18 -27.10
CA THR A 22 -16.70 5.63 -27.86
C THR A 22 -16.44 4.17 -27.50
N ASP A 23 -15.69 3.44 -28.33
CA ASP A 23 -15.34 2.04 -28.04
C ASP A 23 -14.46 1.91 -26.79
N GLN A 24 -13.57 2.87 -26.55
CA GLN A 24 -12.73 2.87 -25.34
C GLN A 24 -13.55 3.06 -24.06
N GLU A 25 -14.54 3.97 -24.09
CA GLU A 25 -15.46 4.18 -22.96
C GLU A 25 -16.32 2.94 -22.72
N ARG A 26 -16.83 2.33 -23.80
CA ARG A 26 -17.57 1.06 -23.73
C ARG A 26 -16.70 -0.03 -23.10
N TYR A 27 -15.48 -0.24 -23.60
CA TYR A 27 -14.54 -1.24 -23.11
C TYR A 27 -14.28 -1.07 -21.61
N ASN A 28 -13.91 0.14 -21.18
CA ASN A 28 -13.66 0.44 -19.76
C ASN A 28 -14.91 0.22 -18.91
N ALA A 29 -16.07 0.69 -19.35
CA ALA A 29 -17.34 0.50 -18.63
C ALA A 29 -17.68 -0.98 -18.45
N VAL A 30 -17.49 -1.82 -19.49
CA VAL A 30 -17.73 -3.26 -19.40
C VAL A 30 -16.79 -3.93 -18.39
N LEU A 31 -15.51 -3.57 -18.40
CA LEU A 31 -14.54 -4.11 -17.43
C LEU A 31 -14.90 -3.72 -15.99
N ASP A 32 -15.27 -2.46 -15.77
CA ASP A 32 -15.61 -1.96 -14.44
C ASP A 32 -16.87 -2.65 -13.91
N GLN A 33 -17.90 -2.85 -14.75
CA GLN A 33 -19.11 -3.60 -14.35
C GLN A 33 -18.80 -5.03 -13.91
N TRP A 34 -17.96 -5.76 -14.66
CA TRP A 34 -17.57 -7.12 -14.29
C TRP A 34 -16.68 -7.17 -13.05
N THR A 35 -15.80 -6.19 -12.88
CA THR A 35 -14.95 -6.06 -11.69
C THR A 35 -15.79 -5.84 -10.43
N HIS A 36 -16.79 -4.95 -10.50
CA HIS A 36 -17.74 -4.74 -9.41
C HIS A 36 -18.61 -5.97 -9.13
N ALA A 37 -19.10 -6.65 -10.17
CA ALA A 37 -19.89 -7.88 -10.00
C ALA A 37 -19.08 -8.96 -9.26
N ARG A 38 -17.82 -9.15 -9.67
CA ARG A 38 -16.86 -10.06 -9.03
C ARG A 38 -16.63 -9.71 -7.56
N GLU A 39 -16.40 -8.44 -7.23
CA GLU A 39 -16.19 -8.02 -5.83
C GLU A 39 -17.42 -8.22 -4.96
N ARG A 40 -18.61 -7.92 -5.48
CA ARG A 40 -19.86 -8.16 -4.76
C ARG A 40 -20.07 -9.64 -4.46
N ILE A 41 -19.84 -10.51 -5.45
CA ILE A 41 -19.89 -11.97 -5.27
C ILE A 41 -18.86 -12.41 -4.23
N THR A 42 -17.65 -11.84 -4.24
CA THR A 42 -16.59 -12.19 -3.28
C THR A 42 -16.98 -11.82 -1.85
N LYS A 43 -17.51 -10.61 -1.65
CA LYS A 43 -17.93 -10.12 -0.33
C LYS A 43 -19.07 -10.98 0.23
N GLU A 44 -20.06 -11.31 -0.59
CA GLU A 44 -21.18 -12.13 -0.16
C GLU A 44 -20.75 -13.58 0.13
N MET A 45 -19.94 -14.17 -0.76
CA MET A 45 -19.37 -15.52 -0.55
C MET A 45 -18.60 -15.62 0.77
N MET A 46 -17.77 -14.61 1.09
CA MET A 46 -17.02 -14.62 2.35
C MET A 46 -17.92 -14.50 3.58
N ARG A 47 -18.98 -13.68 3.50
CA ARG A 47 -19.98 -13.57 4.58
C ARG A 47 -20.72 -14.88 4.82
N GLU A 48 -21.13 -15.56 3.75
CA GLU A 48 -21.79 -16.86 3.84
C GLU A 48 -20.86 -17.92 4.45
N PHE A 49 -19.56 -17.90 4.13
CA PHE A 49 -18.59 -18.81 4.74
C PHE A 49 -18.27 -18.49 6.20
N GLU A 50 -18.34 -17.22 6.59
CA GLU A 50 -18.17 -16.78 7.98
C GLU A 50 -19.34 -17.22 8.87
N HIS A 51 -20.57 -17.20 8.34
CA HIS A 51 -21.81 -17.54 9.06
C HIS A 51 -22.31 -18.96 8.70
N ASP A 52 -21.44 -19.84 8.19
CA ASP A 52 -21.76 -21.24 7.92
C ASP A 52 -21.79 -22.02 9.24
N ASP A 53 -22.83 -21.77 10.03
CA ASP A 53 -23.10 -22.46 11.29
C ASP A 53 -23.97 -23.69 10.99
N ARG A 54 -23.42 -24.88 11.22
CA ARG A 54 -24.17 -26.13 11.06
C ARG A 54 -24.89 -26.45 12.36
N PRO A 55 -26.24 -26.47 12.38
CA PRO A 55 -27.00 -26.69 13.62
C PRO A 55 -26.80 -28.10 14.22
N GLU A 56 -26.22 -29.02 13.47
CA GLU A 56 -25.90 -30.38 13.91
C GLU A 56 -24.55 -30.49 14.66
N GLU A 57 -23.68 -29.48 14.54
CA GLU A 57 -22.34 -29.46 15.13
C GLU A 57 -22.12 -28.16 15.92
N GLU A 58 -22.15 -28.25 17.25
CA GLU A 58 -21.94 -27.10 18.13
C GLU A 58 -20.52 -26.54 17.94
N GLY A 59 -20.43 -25.27 17.52
CA GLY A 59 -19.15 -24.58 17.27
C GLY A 59 -18.48 -24.92 15.94
N TYR A 60 -19.20 -25.49 14.98
CA TYR A 60 -18.68 -25.68 13.63
C TYR A 60 -18.32 -24.35 12.98
N VAL A 61 -17.10 -24.26 12.45
CA VAL A 61 -16.63 -23.15 11.64
C VAL A 61 -16.17 -23.74 10.31
N ASN A 62 -16.55 -23.10 9.20
CA ASN A 62 -16.15 -23.56 7.88
C ASN A 62 -14.61 -23.68 7.78
N PRO A 63 -14.07 -24.89 7.48
CA PRO A 63 -12.62 -25.08 7.42
C PRO A 63 -11.93 -24.24 6.34
N ILE A 64 -12.62 -23.94 5.23
CA ILE A 64 -12.09 -23.10 4.14
C ILE A 64 -11.98 -21.65 4.61
N PHE A 65 -12.97 -21.16 5.35
CA PHE A 65 -12.91 -19.84 5.98
C PHE A 65 -11.76 -19.78 6.99
N LEU A 66 -11.66 -20.78 7.87
CA LEU A 66 -10.59 -20.85 8.87
C LEU A 66 -9.19 -20.85 8.24
N MET A 67 -8.97 -21.62 7.16
CA MET A 67 -7.68 -21.67 6.46
C MET A 67 -7.27 -20.32 5.87
N ALA A 68 -8.22 -19.55 5.34
CA ALA A 68 -7.93 -18.21 4.82
C ALA A 68 -7.77 -17.16 5.91
N ASN A 69 -8.65 -17.15 6.92
CA ASN A 69 -8.62 -16.15 7.98
C ASN A 69 -7.41 -16.34 8.92
N SER A 70 -6.98 -17.60 9.14
CA SER A 70 -5.77 -17.90 9.92
C SER A 70 -4.47 -17.51 9.20
N GLY A 71 -4.52 -17.21 7.90
CA GLY A 71 -3.32 -16.95 7.09
C GLY A 71 -2.45 -18.18 6.83
N ALA A 72 -2.89 -19.38 7.22
CA ALA A 72 -2.11 -20.61 7.07
C ALA A 72 -1.89 -20.97 5.59
N ARG A 73 -2.97 -20.97 4.79
CA ARG A 73 -2.92 -21.21 3.33
C ARG A 73 -4.27 -20.88 2.70
N GLY A 74 -4.26 -20.16 1.59
CA GLY A 74 -5.49 -19.79 0.88
C GLY A 74 -5.80 -18.31 1.04
N GLY A 75 -5.55 -17.52 0.01
CA GLY A 75 -6.04 -16.13 -0.01
C GLY A 75 -7.54 -16.08 -0.35
N VAL A 76 -8.21 -14.99 0.03
CA VAL A 76 -9.60 -14.70 -0.39
C VAL A 76 -9.75 -14.80 -1.91
N GLU A 77 -8.72 -14.37 -2.65
CA GLU A 77 -8.60 -14.49 -4.09
C GLU A 77 -8.68 -15.94 -4.60
N GLN A 78 -8.03 -16.88 -3.90
CA GLN A 78 -8.01 -18.30 -4.28
C GLN A 78 -9.35 -18.97 -3.97
N ILE A 79 -9.94 -18.66 -2.81
CA ILE A 79 -11.29 -19.13 -2.45
C ILE A 79 -12.31 -18.65 -3.47
N ARG A 80 -12.20 -17.40 -3.93
CA ARG A 80 -13.10 -16.85 -4.95
C ARG A 80 -13.09 -17.68 -6.23
N GLN A 81 -11.93 -18.18 -6.67
CA GLN A 81 -11.86 -19.00 -7.88
C GLN A 81 -12.53 -20.38 -7.68
N LEU A 82 -12.61 -20.86 -6.45
CA LEU A 82 -13.23 -22.15 -6.11
C LEU A 82 -14.76 -22.07 -6.02
N ALA A 83 -15.30 -21.02 -5.38
CA ALA A 83 -16.72 -20.95 -5.02
C ALA A 83 -17.45 -19.67 -5.47
N GLY A 84 -16.74 -18.67 -6.01
CA GLY A 84 -17.30 -17.39 -6.43
C GLY A 84 -17.37 -17.26 -7.95
N MET A 85 -16.79 -16.18 -8.46
CA MET A 85 -16.63 -15.93 -9.90
C MET A 85 -15.15 -15.79 -10.21
N ARG A 86 -14.65 -16.52 -11.21
CA ARG A 86 -13.23 -16.46 -11.61
C ARG A 86 -12.87 -15.09 -12.19
N GLY A 87 -13.77 -14.47 -12.95
CA GLY A 87 -13.66 -13.07 -13.37
C GLY A 87 -12.97 -12.88 -14.73
N LEU A 88 -12.37 -11.70 -14.90
CA LEU A 88 -11.73 -11.28 -16.14
C LEU A 88 -10.31 -11.83 -16.27
N MET A 89 -9.93 -12.19 -17.49
CA MET A 89 -8.60 -12.74 -17.80
C MET A 89 -7.80 -11.76 -18.68
N ALA A 90 -6.48 -11.73 -18.52
CA ALA A 90 -5.60 -10.98 -19.39
C ALA A 90 -5.11 -11.83 -20.58
N LYS A 91 -5.08 -11.22 -21.78
CA LYS A 91 -4.39 -11.74 -22.96
C LYS A 91 -2.87 -11.71 -22.74
N PRO A 92 -2.09 -12.45 -23.55
CA PRO A 92 -0.63 -12.37 -23.48
C PRO A 92 -0.07 -10.97 -23.78
N SER A 93 -0.81 -10.13 -24.53
CA SER A 93 -0.46 -8.72 -24.76
C SER A 93 -0.59 -7.83 -23.51
N GLY A 94 -1.34 -8.28 -22.49
CA GLY A 94 -1.67 -7.48 -21.30
C GLY A 94 -3.06 -6.85 -21.34
N GLU A 95 -3.73 -6.85 -22.49
CA GLU A 95 -5.13 -6.43 -22.60
C GLU A 95 -6.06 -7.38 -21.83
N ILE A 96 -7.14 -6.84 -21.25
CA ILE A 96 -8.13 -7.65 -20.54
C ILE A 96 -9.18 -8.14 -21.53
N ILE A 97 -9.54 -9.42 -21.45
CA ILE A 97 -10.59 -10.03 -22.25
C ILE A 97 -11.93 -9.57 -21.70
N GLU A 98 -12.74 -8.89 -22.52
CA GLU A 98 -14.05 -8.35 -22.13
C GLU A 98 -15.06 -9.43 -21.70
N THR A 99 -14.88 -10.66 -22.16
CA THR A 99 -15.72 -11.80 -21.81
C THR A 99 -15.20 -12.45 -20.53
N PRO A 100 -15.92 -12.32 -19.40
CA PRO A 100 -15.47 -12.90 -18.15
C PRO A 100 -15.75 -14.40 -18.09
N ILE A 101 -15.02 -15.09 -17.21
CA ILE A 101 -15.35 -16.45 -16.78
C ILE A 101 -16.32 -16.34 -15.62
N LYS A 102 -17.57 -16.72 -15.86
CA LYS A 102 -18.67 -16.58 -14.89
C LYS A 102 -18.66 -17.71 -13.88
N ALA A 103 -18.32 -18.91 -14.34
CA ALA A 103 -18.25 -20.10 -13.51
C ALA A 103 -17.04 -20.10 -12.56
N ASN A 104 -17.15 -20.91 -11.51
CA ASN A 104 -16.04 -21.27 -10.62
C ASN A 104 -15.58 -22.72 -10.83
N PHE A 105 -14.52 -23.12 -10.16
CA PHE A 105 -14.00 -24.49 -10.28
C PHE A 105 -14.94 -25.56 -9.73
N ARG A 106 -15.82 -25.23 -8.78
CA ARG A 106 -16.83 -26.17 -8.28
C ARG A 106 -17.93 -26.43 -9.32
N GLU A 107 -18.35 -25.40 -10.05
CA GLU A 107 -19.35 -25.49 -11.13
C GLU A 107 -18.77 -26.11 -12.41
N GLY A 108 -17.45 -25.97 -12.61
CA GLY A 108 -16.75 -26.42 -13.80
C GLY A 108 -16.68 -25.33 -14.87
N LEU A 109 -15.67 -25.42 -15.75
CA LEU A 109 -15.44 -24.46 -16.82
C LEU A 109 -15.88 -25.03 -18.16
N SER A 110 -16.56 -24.21 -18.97
CA SER A 110 -16.80 -24.57 -20.36
C SER A 110 -15.51 -24.55 -21.19
N VAL A 111 -15.51 -25.22 -22.36
CA VAL A 111 -14.33 -25.28 -23.25
C VAL A 111 -13.79 -23.88 -23.60
N PRO A 112 -14.62 -22.89 -23.99
CA PRO A 112 -14.12 -21.55 -24.30
C PRO A 112 -13.56 -20.80 -23.08
N GLU A 113 -14.16 -20.97 -21.90
CA GLU A 113 -13.68 -20.36 -20.66
C GLU A 113 -12.34 -20.96 -20.21
N TYR A 114 -12.23 -22.29 -20.28
CA TYR A 114 -10.98 -22.99 -19.99
C TYR A 114 -9.88 -22.54 -20.96
N PHE A 115 -10.15 -22.54 -22.28
CA PHE A 115 -9.19 -22.10 -23.29
C PHE A 115 -8.75 -20.65 -23.05
N SER A 116 -9.67 -19.75 -22.72
CA SER A 116 -9.35 -18.35 -22.41
C SER A 116 -8.44 -18.24 -21.18
N SER A 117 -8.66 -19.06 -20.15
CA SER A 117 -7.83 -19.08 -18.94
C SER A 117 -6.38 -19.54 -19.18
N THR A 118 -6.15 -20.36 -20.21
CA THR A 118 -4.80 -20.89 -20.52
C THR A 118 -3.81 -19.81 -20.97
N HIS A 119 -4.28 -18.74 -21.59
CA HIS A 119 -3.43 -17.67 -22.12
C HIS A 119 -2.64 -16.98 -21.01
N GLY A 120 -3.36 -16.54 -19.96
CA GLY A 120 -2.75 -15.89 -18.82
C GLY A 120 -1.91 -16.86 -17.98
N ALA A 121 -2.36 -18.11 -17.82
CA ALA A 121 -1.59 -19.13 -17.10
C ALA A 121 -0.26 -19.46 -17.79
N ARG A 122 -0.26 -19.65 -19.12
CA ARG A 122 0.95 -19.94 -19.89
C ARG A 122 1.93 -18.78 -19.87
N LYS A 123 1.44 -17.53 -20.02
CA LYS A 123 2.29 -16.34 -19.88
C LYS A 123 2.89 -16.27 -18.49
N GLY A 124 2.11 -16.47 -17.42
CA GLY A 124 2.61 -16.48 -16.06
C GLY A 124 3.70 -17.52 -15.82
N LEU A 125 3.51 -18.75 -16.30
CA LEU A 125 4.50 -19.82 -16.19
C LEU A 125 5.79 -19.52 -16.98
N ALA A 126 5.65 -19.00 -18.21
CA ALA A 126 6.79 -18.60 -19.02
C ALA A 126 7.55 -17.43 -18.40
N ASP A 127 6.85 -16.41 -17.91
CA ASP A 127 7.45 -15.25 -17.26
C ASP A 127 8.22 -15.65 -16.01
N THR A 128 7.68 -16.54 -15.18
CA THR A 128 8.43 -17.06 -14.02
C THR A 128 9.68 -17.80 -14.47
N ALA A 129 9.57 -18.70 -15.46
CA ALA A 129 10.71 -19.47 -15.94
C ALA A 129 11.83 -18.58 -16.50
N LEU A 130 11.48 -17.49 -17.19
CA LEU A 130 12.44 -16.58 -17.82
C LEU A 130 12.99 -15.54 -16.85
N LYS A 131 12.14 -14.84 -16.09
CA LYS A 131 12.54 -13.70 -15.24
C LYS A 131 13.35 -14.11 -14.02
N THR A 132 13.27 -15.38 -13.60
CA THR A 132 14.12 -15.91 -12.53
C THR A 132 15.61 -15.76 -12.86
N ALA A 133 15.98 -15.95 -14.14
CA ALA A 133 17.35 -15.78 -14.59
C ALA A 133 17.82 -14.32 -14.46
N ASP A 134 16.97 -13.35 -14.76
CA ASP A 134 17.29 -11.93 -14.65
C ASP A 134 17.51 -11.50 -13.19
N SER A 135 16.64 -11.96 -12.26
CA SER A 135 16.81 -11.72 -10.82
C SER A 135 18.08 -12.37 -10.28
N GLY A 136 18.40 -13.60 -10.70
CA GLY A 136 19.63 -14.29 -10.32
C GLY A 136 20.88 -13.57 -10.85
N TYR A 137 20.84 -13.10 -12.10
CA TYR A 137 21.92 -12.33 -12.70
C TYR A 137 22.13 -10.98 -12.02
N LEU A 138 21.05 -10.29 -11.64
CA LEU A 138 21.12 -9.06 -10.83
C LEU A 138 21.78 -9.34 -9.48
N THR A 139 21.36 -10.40 -8.78
CA THR A 139 21.93 -10.79 -7.47
C THR A 139 23.44 -11.05 -7.58
N ARG A 140 23.86 -11.76 -8.63
CA ARG A 140 25.29 -11.99 -8.92
C ARG A 140 26.05 -10.68 -9.12
N LYS A 141 25.51 -9.75 -9.92
CA LYS A 141 26.13 -8.44 -10.13
C LYS A 141 26.19 -7.60 -8.86
N LEU A 142 25.14 -7.62 -8.04
CA LEU A 142 25.13 -6.93 -6.75
C LEU A 142 26.23 -7.49 -5.84
N ALA A 143 26.36 -8.81 -5.75
CA ALA A 143 27.42 -9.46 -4.97
C ALA A 143 28.83 -9.09 -5.50
N ASP A 144 29.03 -9.12 -6.83
CA ASP A 144 30.32 -8.78 -7.46
C ASP A 144 30.75 -7.32 -7.12
N ILE A 145 29.81 -6.37 -7.07
CA ILE A 145 30.08 -4.97 -6.73
C ILE A 145 30.27 -4.78 -5.22
N CYS A 146 29.44 -5.44 -4.41
CA CYS A 146 29.40 -5.23 -2.96
C CYS A 146 30.41 -6.09 -2.17
N GLN A 147 31.12 -7.02 -2.81
CA GLN A 147 32.06 -7.94 -2.13
C GLN A 147 33.09 -7.27 -1.23
N ASN A 148 33.54 -6.05 -1.58
CA ASN A 148 34.57 -5.32 -0.86
C ASN A 148 34.01 -4.46 0.29
N VAL A 149 32.69 -4.45 0.50
CA VAL A 149 32.06 -3.69 1.58
C VAL A 149 32.00 -4.56 2.83
N VAL A 150 33.02 -4.42 3.66
CA VAL A 150 33.15 -5.09 4.96
C VAL A 150 33.26 -4.05 6.08
N ILE A 151 32.93 -4.41 7.30
CA ILE A 151 33.17 -3.53 8.46
C ILE A 151 34.65 -3.57 8.81
N THR A 152 35.31 -2.42 8.83
CA THR A 152 36.78 -2.32 8.98
C THR A 152 37.24 -1.53 10.19
N GLU A 153 36.40 -0.65 10.72
CA GLU A 153 36.76 0.22 11.85
C GLU A 153 35.50 0.57 12.67
N PRO A 154 35.64 0.99 13.94
CA PRO A 154 34.49 1.37 14.77
C PRO A 154 33.86 2.70 14.33
N ASP A 155 34.67 3.73 14.11
CA ASP A 155 34.21 5.07 13.71
C ASP A 155 35.14 5.71 12.67
N CYS A 156 34.55 6.25 11.59
CA CYS A 156 35.25 7.02 10.57
C CYS A 156 35.36 8.52 10.88
N GLY A 157 34.78 8.98 12.00
CA GLY A 157 34.81 10.38 12.45
C GLY A 157 33.99 11.35 11.59
N THR A 158 33.08 10.84 10.75
CA THR A 158 32.20 11.70 9.93
C THR A 158 31.19 12.44 10.81
N THR A 159 31.07 13.75 10.61
CA THR A 159 30.03 14.59 11.24
C THR A 159 28.75 14.67 10.39
N GLU A 160 28.80 14.09 9.19
CA GLU A 160 27.69 14.04 8.26
C GLU A 160 26.72 12.91 8.61
N GLY A 161 25.43 13.20 8.50
CA GLY A 161 24.37 12.24 8.70
C GLY A 161 23.21 12.57 7.79
N ILE A 162 22.31 11.61 7.60
CA ILE A 162 21.11 11.76 6.79
C ILE A 162 19.92 11.99 7.71
N THR A 163 18.96 12.81 7.26
CA THR A 163 17.70 12.97 7.95
C THR A 163 16.77 11.83 7.55
N LYS A 164 16.34 11.04 8.53
CA LYS A 164 15.29 10.03 8.40
C LYS A 164 14.00 10.56 9.01
N GLY A 165 12.88 10.30 8.37
CA GLY A 165 11.56 10.67 8.83
C GLY A 165 10.53 9.66 8.35
N VAL A 166 9.27 9.89 8.72
CA VAL A 166 8.15 9.06 8.28
C VAL A 166 8.05 9.08 6.74
N VAL A 167 7.88 7.89 6.14
CA VAL A 167 7.72 7.76 4.69
C VAL A 167 6.23 7.65 4.37
N TYR A 168 5.72 8.63 3.62
CA TYR A 168 4.33 8.70 3.20
C TYR A 168 4.18 8.21 1.75
N ARG A 169 3.18 7.35 1.50
CA ARG A 169 2.73 6.99 0.16
C ARG A 169 1.33 7.53 -0.04
N GLY A 170 1.25 8.73 -0.61
CA GLY A 170 0.01 9.50 -0.59
C GLY A 170 -0.35 9.87 0.84
N GLU A 171 -1.50 9.39 1.31
CA GLU A 171 -2.05 9.69 2.64
C GLU A 171 -1.80 8.58 3.67
N LYS A 172 -1.29 7.42 3.22
CA LYS A 172 -0.95 6.31 4.10
C LYS A 172 0.52 6.43 4.52
N VAL A 173 0.76 6.32 5.83
CA VAL A 173 2.10 6.07 6.36
C VAL A 173 2.53 4.69 5.87
N GLU A 174 3.55 4.65 5.02
CA GLU A 174 4.09 3.40 4.49
C GLU A 174 5.13 2.81 5.45
N VAL A 175 5.98 3.67 6.03
CA VAL A 175 6.98 3.28 7.03
C VAL A 175 6.94 4.31 8.16
N GLY A 176 6.65 3.84 9.38
CA GLY A 176 6.68 4.65 10.60
C GLY A 176 8.08 5.15 10.93
N LEU A 177 8.19 6.09 11.86
CA LEU A 177 9.50 6.62 12.24
C LEU A 177 10.31 5.53 12.94
N ALA A 178 9.68 4.76 13.83
CA ALA A 178 10.37 3.73 14.61
C ALA A 178 11.05 2.71 13.70
N ASP A 179 10.34 2.20 12.68
CA ASP A 179 10.91 1.26 11.70
C ASP A 179 12.01 1.89 10.83
N ALA A 180 11.89 3.18 10.50
CA ALA A 180 12.86 3.88 9.68
C ALA A 180 14.21 4.13 10.39
N ILE A 181 14.18 4.30 11.72
CA ILE A 181 15.37 4.62 12.54
C ILE A 181 15.93 3.43 13.31
N ARG A 182 15.14 2.36 13.50
CA ARG A 182 15.56 1.15 14.20
C ARG A 182 16.91 0.64 13.68
N GLY A 183 17.84 0.40 14.61
CA GLY A 183 19.16 -0.12 14.31
C GLY A 183 20.13 0.89 13.70
N ARG A 184 19.78 2.18 13.64
CA ARG A 184 20.69 3.26 13.25
C ARG A 184 21.35 3.89 14.45
N VAL A 185 22.44 4.61 14.21
CA VAL A 185 23.16 5.37 15.23
C VAL A 185 22.77 6.84 15.11
N SER A 186 22.42 7.47 16.24
CA SER A 186 22.04 8.88 16.25
C SER A 186 23.24 9.79 16.01
N ARG A 187 23.05 10.89 15.27
CA ARG A 187 24.06 11.94 15.10
C ARG A 187 23.77 13.19 15.94
N THR A 188 22.65 13.21 16.64
CA THR A 188 22.24 14.33 17.50
C THR A 188 21.70 13.78 18.81
N ASN A 189 21.94 14.49 19.91
CA ASN A 189 21.27 14.16 21.17
C ASN A 189 19.76 14.34 21.00
N ILE A 190 19.00 13.30 21.32
CA ILE A 190 17.54 13.33 21.30
C ILE A 190 17.08 13.45 22.75
N VAL A 191 16.47 14.60 23.05
CA VAL A 191 15.94 14.93 24.38
C VAL A 191 14.43 14.99 24.33
N ASN A 192 13.78 14.55 25.39
CA ASN A 192 12.35 14.70 25.55
C ASN A 192 12.03 16.18 25.83
N PRO A 193 11.24 16.86 24.98
CA PRO A 193 10.93 18.28 25.18
C PRO A 193 10.07 18.56 26.43
N ILE A 194 9.42 17.55 27.00
CA ILE A 194 8.54 17.69 28.17
C ILE A 194 9.31 17.40 29.46
N THR A 195 10.08 16.32 29.51
CA THR A 195 10.77 15.87 30.74
C THR A 195 12.23 16.29 30.83
N ASP A 196 12.80 16.81 29.73
CA ASP A 196 14.22 17.16 29.58
C ASP A 196 15.18 15.95 29.75
N ASP A 197 14.65 14.73 29.68
CA ASP A 197 15.43 13.50 29.74
C ASP A 197 16.10 13.20 28.39
N VAL A 198 17.39 12.83 28.42
CA VAL A 198 18.13 12.40 27.24
C VAL A 198 17.82 10.93 26.94
N ILE A 199 17.13 10.67 25.82
CA ILE A 199 16.73 9.31 25.42
C ILE A 199 17.85 8.64 24.62
N VAL A 200 18.45 9.37 23.68
CA VAL A 200 19.56 8.88 22.86
C VAL A 200 20.64 9.93 22.78
N ARG A 201 21.88 9.55 23.06
CA ARG A 201 23.06 10.41 22.90
C ARG A 201 23.58 10.36 21.47
N GLU A 202 24.37 11.36 21.09
CA GLU A 202 25.17 11.30 19.86
C GLU A 202 26.05 10.04 19.89
N ASP A 203 26.10 9.37 18.73
CA ASP A 203 26.83 8.12 18.50
C ASP A 203 26.30 6.91 19.29
N ASP A 204 25.11 7.01 19.90
CA ASP A 204 24.42 5.88 20.54
C ASP A 204 23.50 5.15 19.56
N LEU A 205 23.37 3.83 19.77
CA LEU A 205 22.53 2.95 18.96
C LEU A 205 21.06 3.11 19.34
N ILE A 206 20.22 3.27 18.32
CA ILE A 206 18.77 3.31 18.46
C ILE A 206 18.23 1.88 18.39
N ASP A 207 17.95 1.31 19.56
CA ASP A 207 17.26 0.03 19.70
C ASP A 207 15.75 0.17 19.44
N GLU A 208 15.02 -0.95 19.43
CA GLU A 208 13.58 -0.96 19.18
C GLU A 208 12.78 -0.20 20.25
N ALA A 209 13.22 -0.22 21.52
CA ALA A 209 12.52 0.45 22.61
C ALA A 209 12.69 1.98 22.51
N LYS A 210 13.92 2.45 22.30
CA LYS A 210 14.27 3.84 22.04
C LYS A 210 13.55 4.35 20.78
N ALA A 211 13.50 3.56 19.71
CA ALA A 211 12.80 3.93 18.48
C ALA A 211 11.29 4.19 18.72
N ARG A 212 10.63 3.35 19.52
CA ARG A 212 9.21 3.56 19.89
C ARG A 212 9.02 4.77 20.80
N GLN A 213 9.86 4.95 21.82
CA GLN A 213 9.83 6.14 22.67
C GLN A 213 9.98 7.43 21.84
N ILE A 214 10.87 7.41 20.85
CA ILE A 214 11.07 8.51 19.92
C ILE A 214 9.82 8.83 19.10
N GLU A 215 9.14 7.80 18.61
CA GLU A 215 7.90 7.95 17.86
C GLU A 215 6.75 8.47 18.74
N GLU A 216 6.64 8.00 19.99
CA GLU A 216 5.65 8.45 20.98
C GLU A 216 5.81 9.93 21.35
N MET A 217 7.03 10.46 21.30
CA MET A 217 7.27 11.90 21.49
C MET A 217 6.74 12.78 20.35
N GLY A 218 6.32 12.19 19.22
CA GLY A 218 5.86 12.94 18.05
C GLY A 218 6.98 13.64 17.29
N VAL A 219 8.23 13.16 17.42
CA VAL A 219 9.33 13.65 16.58
C VAL A 219 9.08 13.17 15.14
N GLU A 220 9.17 14.07 14.16
CA GLU A 220 8.92 13.69 12.76
C GLU A 220 10.19 13.26 12.01
N LYS A 221 11.33 13.86 12.37
CA LYS A 221 12.59 13.74 11.62
C LYS A 221 13.80 13.75 12.55
N ILE A 222 14.75 12.86 12.27
CA ILE A 222 15.95 12.66 13.09
C ILE A 222 17.17 12.53 12.19
N LYS A 223 18.28 13.10 12.62
CA LYS A 223 19.57 12.96 11.94
C LYS A 223 20.30 11.72 12.44
N VAL A 224 20.49 10.75 11.55
CA VAL A 224 21.18 9.49 11.84
C VAL A 224 22.43 9.34 10.98
N ARG A 225 23.38 8.54 11.44
CA ARG A 225 24.53 8.13 10.62
C ARG A 225 24.07 7.18 9.51
N SER A 226 24.81 7.17 8.41
CA SER A 226 24.46 6.40 7.21
C SER A 226 25.68 5.80 6.54
N PRO A 227 25.53 4.63 5.90
CA PRO A 227 26.52 4.11 4.95
C PRO A 227 26.93 5.12 3.87
N LEU A 228 26.00 5.98 3.43
CA LEU A 228 26.23 6.93 2.34
C LEU A 228 27.14 8.10 2.71
N THR A 229 27.25 8.42 4.01
CA THR A 229 28.08 9.53 4.52
C THR A 229 29.35 9.02 5.22
N CYS A 230 29.62 7.71 5.13
CA CYS A 230 30.80 7.09 5.71
C CYS A 230 32.07 7.56 4.99
N ARG A 231 33.10 7.91 5.77
CA ARG A 231 34.40 8.37 5.25
C ARG A 231 35.52 7.33 5.39
N SER A 232 35.15 6.08 5.66
CA SER A 232 36.12 4.99 5.74
C SER A 232 36.82 4.78 4.39
N LYS A 233 38.13 4.51 4.42
CA LYS A 233 38.93 4.32 3.19
C LYS A 233 38.67 2.97 2.52
N LEU A 234 38.42 1.94 3.33
CA LEU A 234 38.18 0.57 2.90
C LEU A 234 36.95 0.08 3.66
N GLY A 235 35.92 -0.37 2.95
CA GLY A 235 34.71 -0.87 3.59
C GLY A 235 33.88 0.23 4.25
N MET A 236 33.45 0.01 5.49
CA MET A 236 32.53 0.88 6.23
C MET A 236 32.81 0.80 7.74
N CYS A 237 32.51 1.87 8.48
CA CYS A 237 32.62 1.83 9.94
C CYS A 237 31.37 1.27 10.63
N GLN A 238 31.52 0.73 11.84
CA GLN A 238 30.43 0.18 12.66
C GLN A 238 29.31 1.19 12.89
N LEU A 239 29.65 2.43 13.29
CA LEU A 239 28.66 3.45 13.62
C LEU A 239 27.84 3.94 12.42
N CYS A 240 28.41 3.94 11.21
CA CYS A 240 27.68 4.33 10.00
C CYS A 240 26.73 3.23 9.52
N TYR A 241 27.06 1.95 9.77
CA TYR A 241 26.18 0.82 9.47
C TYR A 241 25.06 0.71 10.52
N GLY A 242 25.45 0.61 11.79
CA GLY A 242 24.59 0.45 12.96
C GLY A 242 24.46 -1.00 13.43
N MET A 243 23.22 -1.47 13.52
CA MET A 243 22.86 -2.78 14.07
C MET A 243 22.91 -3.89 13.01
N ASP A 244 23.39 -5.07 13.41
CA ASP A 244 23.15 -6.30 12.67
C ASP A 244 21.72 -6.79 12.93
N LEU A 245 20.91 -6.82 11.89
CA LEU A 245 19.49 -7.21 11.94
C LEU A 245 19.29 -8.69 12.31
N SER A 246 20.35 -9.51 12.25
CA SER A 246 20.28 -10.95 12.55
C SER A 246 20.30 -11.24 14.05
N ASN A 247 20.98 -10.41 14.84
CA ASN A 247 21.19 -10.63 16.28
C ASN A 247 20.75 -9.44 17.15
N GLY A 248 20.48 -8.27 16.56
CA GLY A 248 20.05 -7.07 17.26
C GLY A 248 21.15 -6.29 17.97
N ASN A 249 22.42 -6.67 17.81
CA ASN A 249 23.57 -5.99 18.38
C ASN A 249 24.22 -5.04 17.38
N ILE A 250 25.14 -4.18 17.84
CA ILE A 250 26.00 -3.42 16.93
C ILE A 250 26.81 -4.37 16.05
N VAL A 251 27.02 -4.00 14.79
CA VAL A 251 27.71 -4.85 13.83
C VAL A 251 29.15 -5.14 14.24
N GLU A 252 29.59 -6.39 14.07
CA GLU A 252 30.96 -6.81 14.38
C GLU A 252 31.94 -6.40 13.28
N GLU A 253 33.19 -6.14 13.68
CA GLU A 253 34.29 -5.93 12.74
C GLU A 253 34.55 -7.19 11.91
N GLY A 254 34.81 -7.01 10.61
CA GLY A 254 35.00 -8.10 9.66
C GLY A 254 33.72 -8.65 9.03
N LEU A 255 32.52 -8.19 9.45
CA LEU A 255 31.27 -8.65 8.83
C LEU A 255 31.17 -8.19 7.37
N ALA A 256 30.86 -9.14 6.47
CA ALA A 256 30.68 -8.90 5.04
C ALA A 256 29.30 -8.30 4.71
N VAL A 257 29.04 -7.09 5.21
CA VAL A 257 27.76 -6.39 5.09
C VAL A 257 27.33 -6.16 3.64
N GLY A 258 28.27 -6.02 2.70
CA GLY A 258 27.96 -5.90 1.28
C GLY A 258 27.33 -7.14 0.67
N ILE A 259 27.84 -8.33 1.03
CA ILE A 259 27.27 -9.61 0.56
C ILE A 259 25.89 -9.82 1.18
N ILE A 260 25.75 -9.53 2.48
CA ILE A 260 24.45 -9.60 3.17
C ILE A 260 23.44 -8.68 2.49
N ALA A 261 23.79 -7.42 2.22
CA ALA A 261 22.92 -6.48 1.54
C ALA A 261 22.52 -6.94 0.12
N ALA A 262 23.47 -7.51 -0.64
CA ALA A 262 23.20 -8.05 -1.97
C ALA A 262 22.18 -9.20 -1.93
N GLN A 263 22.30 -10.12 -0.95
CA GLN A 263 21.37 -11.23 -0.77
C GLN A 263 19.99 -10.75 -0.29
N SER A 264 19.95 -9.82 0.67
CA SER A 264 18.70 -9.24 1.18
C SER A 264 17.89 -8.48 0.13
N ILE A 265 18.52 -8.08 -0.99
CA ILE A 265 17.82 -7.52 -2.15
C ILE A 265 17.51 -8.62 -3.18
N GLY A 266 18.48 -9.48 -3.46
CA GLY A 266 18.43 -10.48 -4.51
C GLY A 266 17.43 -11.61 -4.28
N GLU A 267 17.40 -12.18 -3.07
CA GLU A 267 16.48 -13.27 -2.73
C GLU A 267 15.02 -12.78 -2.81
N PRO A 268 14.60 -11.68 -2.14
CA PRO A 268 13.23 -11.19 -2.26
C PRO A 268 12.88 -10.78 -3.69
N GLY A 269 13.84 -10.19 -4.44
CA GLY A 269 13.64 -9.86 -5.84
C GLY A 269 13.30 -11.08 -6.70
N THR A 270 14.01 -12.19 -6.49
CA THR A 270 13.75 -13.46 -7.16
C THR A 270 12.43 -14.08 -6.69
N GLN A 271 12.11 -13.95 -5.41
CA GLN A 271 10.84 -14.43 -4.87
C GLN A 271 9.64 -13.66 -5.43
N LEU A 272 9.74 -12.34 -5.58
CA LEU A 272 8.70 -11.49 -6.15
C LEU A 272 8.48 -11.81 -7.63
N THR A 273 9.55 -12.03 -8.41
CA THR A 273 9.41 -12.42 -9.82
C THR A 273 8.80 -13.81 -9.97
N MET A 274 9.04 -14.72 -9.01
CA MET A 274 8.32 -16.00 -9.00
C MET A 274 6.84 -15.83 -8.58
N ARG A 275 6.56 -15.23 -7.42
CA ARG A 275 5.20 -15.21 -6.83
C ARG A 275 4.20 -14.33 -7.57
N THR A 276 4.62 -13.19 -8.12
CA THR A 276 3.69 -12.18 -8.67
C THR A 276 3.01 -12.64 -9.98
N PHE A 277 3.70 -13.43 -10.80
CA PHE A 277 3.20 -13.82 -12.12
C PHE A 277 2.45 -15.17 -12.13
N HIS A 278 2.50 -15.93 -11.03
CA HIS A 278 1.83 -17.23 -10.91
C HIS A 278 0.35 -17.18 -10.54
N ILE A 279 -0.22 -15.99 -10.25
CA ILE A 279 -1.63 -15.86 -9.86
C ILE A 279 -2.60 -16.10 -11.05
N GLY A 280 -2.07 -16.39 -12.25
CA GLY A 280 -2.80 -17.17 -13.25
C GLY A 280 -3.82 -16.38 -14.06
N GLY A 281 -3.37 -15.26 -14.64
CA GLY A 281 -4.12 -14.56 -15.68
C GLY A 281 -5.33 -13.75 -15.21
N THR A 282 -5.75 -13.85 -13.94
CA THR A 282 -6.80 -13.01 -13.37
C THR A 282 -6.34 -11.57 -13.33
N ALA A 283 -7.04 -10.69 -14.05
CA ALA A 283 -6.78 -9.26 -13.97
C ALA A 283 -7.43 -8.70 -12.71
N SER A 284 -6.62 -8.17 -11.80
CA SER A 284 -7.08 -7.32 -10.69
C SER A 284 -6.82 -5.87 -11.07
N ARG A 285 -7.89 -5.13 -11.36
CA ARG A 285 -7.86 -3.67 -11.36
C ARG A 285 -8.38 -3.25 -9.99
N ASP A 286 -7.57 -2.52 -9.24
CA ASP A 286 -8.09 -1.87 -8.04
C ASP A 286 -9.11 -0.82 -8.48
N VAL A 287 -10.31 -0.90 -7.94
CA VAL A 287 -11.31 0.14 -8.11
C VAL A 287 -10.79 1.37 -7.39
N GLU A 288 -10.40 2.41 -8.14
CA GLU A 288 -10.11 3.70 -7.53
C GLU A 288 -11.37 4.16 -6.79
N GLU A 289 -11.25 4.42 -5.49
CA GLU A 289 -12.36 4.95 -4.70
C GLU A 289 -12.72 6.33 -5.24
N SER A 290 -13.90 6.42 -5.86
CA SER A 290 -14.41 7.67 -6.41
C SER A 290 -14.93 8.64 -5.33
N GLU A 291 -14.80 8.32 -4.04
CA GLU A 291 -15.36 9.12 -2.94
C GLU A 291 -14.43 9.08 -1.73
N VAL A 292 -14.14 10.25 -1.15
CA VAL A 292 -13.35 10.38 0.09
C VAL A 292 -14.29 10.74 1.25
N ARG A 293 -14.14 10.04 2.39
CA ARG A 293 -14.94 10.26 3.61
C ARG A 293 -14.04 10.58 4.80
N THR A 294 -14.49 11.49 5.68
CA THR A 294 -13.76 11.80 6.92
C THR A 294 -13.84 10.63 7.89
N ARG A 295 -12.74 10.33 8.60
CA ARG A 295 -12.72 9.30 9.66
C ARG A 295 -12.76 9.88 11.06
N HIS A 296 -12.50 11.17 11.19
CA HIS A 296 -12.54 11.88 12.46
C HIS A 296 -13.43 13.12 12.32
N PRO A 297 -14.22 13.46 13.36
CA PRO A 297 -14.93 14.72 13.39
C PRO A 297 -13.91 15.86 13.49
N GLY A 298 -14.16 16.95 12.78
CA GLY A 298 -13.24 18.09 12.77
C GLY A 298 -13.68 19.21 11.84
N ARG A 299 -12.87 20.27 11.80
CA ARG A 299 -13.11 21.46 10.98
C ARG A 299 -12.29 21.39 9.71
N ILE A 300 -12.91 21.71 8.58
CA ILE A 300 -12.27 21.59 7.27
C ILE A 300 -11.63 22.91 6.85
N ARG A 301 -10.35 22.88 6.49
CA ARG A 301 -9.62 24.00 5.89
C ARG A 301 -9.19 23.63 4.48
N PHE A 302 -9.35 24.56 3.55
CA PHE A 302 -8.90 24.37 2.18
C PHE A 302 -7.55 25.04 1.97
N GLU A 303 -6.51 24.24 1.72
CA GLU A 303 -5.20 24.74 1.35
C GLU A 303 -5.01 24.69 -0.15
N ARG A 304 -4.79 25.84 -0.78
CA ARG A 304 -4.50 25.95 -2.23
C ARG A 304 -5.60 25.35 -3.12
N VAL A 305 -6.83 25.20 -2.61
CA VAL A 305 -8.01 24.79 -3.40
C VAL A 305 -8.65 26.05 -3.98
N ARG A 306 -8.81 26.09 -5.31
CA ARG A 306 -9.67 27.08 -5.96
C ARG A 306 -10.91 26.35 -6.43
N SER A 307 -12.09 26.75 -5.95
CA SER A 307 -13.36 26.14 -6.37
C SER A 307 -14.23 27.12 -7.14
N VAL A 308 -14.94 26.63 -8.15
CA VAL A 308 -16.01 27.38 -8.84
C VAL A 308 -17.25 26.52 -8.97
N GLY A 309 -18.42 27.17 -8.92
CA GLY A 309 -19.68 26.58 -9.31
C GLY A 309 -20.88 27.36 -8.76
N PRO A 310 -22.03 27.32 -9.45
CA PRO A 310 -23.26 27.95 -8.99
C PRO A 310 -23.92 27.14 -7.87
N ASP A 311 -24.49 27.84 -6.89
CA ASP A 311 -25.39 27.36 -5.82
C ASP A 311 -25.24 25.88 -5.41
N GLY A 312 -24.25 25.63 -4.54
CA GLY A 312 -24.12 24.38 -3.78
C GLY A 312 -23.21 23.31 -4.38
N GLU A 313 -22.75 23.45 -5.64
CA GLU A 313 -21.77 22.55 -6.24
C GLU A 313 -20.41 23.24 -6.39
N LYS A 314 -19.43 22.90 -5.54
CA LYS A 314 -18.07 23.47 -5.63
C LYS A 314 -17.14 22.50 -6.38
N ILE A 315 -16.64 22.87 -7.55
CA ILE A 315 -15.69 22.06 -8.34
C ILE A 315 -14.28 22.64 -8.21
N ALA A 316 -13.30 21.82 -7.84
CA ALA A 316 -11.91 22.23 -7.70
C ALA A 316 -11.21 22.43 -9.06
N LEU A 317 -10.56 23.58 -9.26
CA LEU A 317 -9.83 23.95 -10.48
C LEU A 317 -8.29 23.85 -10.35
N GLY A 318 -7.79 23.40 -9.19
CA GLY A 318 -6.37 23.33 -8.86
C GLY A 318 -5.83 21.89 -8.91
N ARG A 319 -4.57 21.71 -9.32
CA ARG A 319 -3.87 20.41 -9.29
C ARG A 319 -3.19 20.09 -7.95
N ASN A 320 -3.06 21.10 -7.09
CA ASN A 320 -2.33 21.05 -5.82
C ASN A 320 -3.22 21.49 -4.65
N GLY A 321 -4.54 21.34 -4.77
CA GLY A 321 -5.46 21.62 -3.69
C GLY A 321 -5.39 20.52 -2.64
N GLU A 322 -5.45 20.90 -1.37
CA GLU A 322 -5.45 19.99 -0.23
C GLU A 322 -6.59 20.40 0.73
N ILE A 323 -7.26 19.40 1.33
CA ILE A 323 -8.28 19.58 2.35
C ILE A 323 -7.67 19.09 3.65
N VAL A 324 -7.56 19.96 4.65
CA VAL A 324 -7.00 19.64 5.96
C VAL A 324 -8.14 19.59 6.97
N ILE A 325 -8.18 18.54 7.79
CA ILE A 325 -9.10 18.42 8.92
C ILE A 325 -8.34 18.80 10.18
N LEU A 326 -8.90 19.76 10.91
CA LEU A 326 -8.31 20.37 12.09
C LEU A 326 -9.15 20.07 13.33
N GLU A 327 -8.46 19.85 14.45
CA GLU A 327 -9.03 19.81 15.79
C GLU A 327 -8.48 20.97 16.62
N LEU A 328 -9.33 21.64 17.41
CA LEU A 328 -8.88 22.66 18.36
C LEU A 328 -8.56 22.00 19.71
N VAL A 329 -7.29 22.03 20.09
CA VAL A 329 -6.83 21.45 21.36
C VAL A 329 -6.59 22.56 22.38
N GLY A 330 -7.34 22.52 23.49
CA GLY A 330 -7.18 23.40 24.66
C GLY A 330 -8.02 24.69 24.61
N ARG A 331 -8.11 25.38 25.77
CA ARG A 331 -8.83 26.66 25.93
C ARG A 331 -8.24 27.83 25.12
N GLU A 332 -7.03 27.67 24.59
CA GLU A 332 -6.32 28.67 23.78
C GLU A 332 -6.42 28.41 22.27
N GLY A 333 -7.16 27.38 21.83
CA GLY A 333 -7.49 27.18 20.41
C GLY A 333 -6.28 26.83 19.52
N ARG A 334 -5.34 26.01 20.00
CA ARG A 334 -4.27 25.50 19.14
C ARG A 334 -4.85 24.50 18.13
N GLU A 335 -4.60 24.76 16.85
CA GLU A 335 -5.05 23.90 15.76
C GLU A 335 -4.08 22.73 15.59
N ARG A 336 -4.61 21.51 15.66
CA ARG A 336 -3.89 20.28 15.36
C ARG A 336 -4.43 19.69 14.07
N GLU A 337 -3.54 19.40 13.12
CA GLU A 337 -3.90 18.67 11.91
C GLU A 337 -4.15 17.19 12.25
N LEU A 338 -5.35 16.71 11.93
CA LEU A 338 -5.73 15.30 12.06
C LEU A 338 -5.51 14.56 10.74
N GLU A 339 -6.05 15.11 9.65
CA GLU A 339 -6.06 14.46 8.34
C GLU A 339 -5.79 15.47 7.23
N ARG A 340 -5.15 15.02 6.15
CA ARG A 340 -4.87 15.83 4.96
C ARG A 340 -5.23 15.03 3.72
N TYR A 341 -6.11 15.58 2.89
CA TYR A 341 -6.60 14.96 1.65
C TYR A 341 -6.16 15.73 0.42
N ARG A 342 -5.60 15.06 -0.59
CA ARG A 342 -5.23 15.73 -1.84
C ARG A 342 -6.41 15.80 -2.80
N VAL A 343 -6.79 17.01 -3.21
CA VAL A 343 -7.91 17.25 -4.13
C VAL A 343 -7.44 17.22 -5.58
N PRO A 344 -7.93 16.27 -6.40
CA PRO A 344 -7.66 16.29 -7.82
C PRO A 344 -8.43 17.41 -8.53
N ASN A 345 -7.88 17.88 -9.65
CA ASN A 345 -8.55 18.87 -10.49
C ASN A 345 -9.83 18.28 -11.10
N GLY A 346 -10.94 19.00 -10.98
CA GLY A 346 -12.27 18.54 -11.38
C GLY A 346 -13.04 17.78 -10.30
N ALA A 347 -12.46 17.57 -9.10
CA ALA A 347 -13.17 16.97 -7.98
C ALA A 347 -14.32 17.86 -7.50
N ARG A 348 -15.45 17.24 -7.19
CA ARG A 348 -16.61 17.92 -6.62
C ARG A 348 -16.51 17.90 -5.10
N LEU A 349 -16.34 19.07 -4.51
CA LEU A 349 -16.30 19.27 -3.06
C LEU A 349 -17.72 19.22 -2.51
N MET A 350 -17.94 18.35 -1.53
CA MET A 350 -19.24 18.11 -0.89
C MET A 350 -19.35 18.80 0.49
N VAL A 351 -18.29 19.49 0.90
CA VAL A 351 -18.14 20.15 2.19
C VAL A 351 -17.75 21.62 1.98
N GLU A 352 -18.03 22.45 2.99
CA GLU A 352 -17.64 23.85 3.00
C GLU A 352 -16.41 24.06 3.89
N GLU A 353 -15.66 25.12 3.58
CA GLU A 353 -14.55 25.54 4.43
C GLU A 353 -15.10 26.09 5.74
N TRP A 354 -14.45 25.75 6.84
CA TRP A 354 -14.80 26.23 8.15
C TRP A 354 -14.66 27.76 8.22
N ASP A 355 -15.73 28.44 8.63
CA ASP A 355 -15.75 29.87 8.90
C ASP A 355 -15.70 30.14 10.40
N SER A 356 -14.79 31.02 10.80
CA SER A 356 -14.58 31.44 12.19
C SER A 356 -15.80 32.11 12.84
N SER A 357 -16.75 32.61 12.04
CA SER A 357 -18.00 33.22 12.50
C SER A 357 -19.13 32.24 12.85
N ASP A 358 -19.01 30.96 12.45
CA ASP A 358 -20.05 29.96 12.70
C ASP A 358 -19.52 28.79 13.57
N PRO A 359 -19.80 28.79 14.89
CA PRO A 359 -19.36 27.74 15.80
C PRO A 359 -20.08 26.39 15.60
N THR A 360 -21.05 26.29 14.68
CA THR A 360 -21.78 25.04 14.39
C THR A 360 -21.23 24.24 13.21
N CYS A 361 -20.20 24.75 12.52
CA CYS A 361 -19.58 24.09 11.37
C CYS A 361 -18.53 23.04 11.82
N GLU A 362 -18.96 22.09 12.64
CA GLU A 362 -18.22 20.86 12.95
C GLU A 362 -18.84 19.70 12.18
N ILE A 363 -18.04 19.07 11.34
CA ILE A 363 -18.49 17.97 10.50
C ILE A 363 -18.34 16.68 11.32
N PRO A 364 -19.40 15.86 11.48
CA PRO A 364 -19.33 14.60 12.22
C PRO A 364 -18.43 13.58 11.51
N GLU A 365 -18.21 12.42 12.12
CA GLU A 365 -17.51 11.29 11.49
C GLU A 365 -18.35 10.69 10.34
N GLY A 366 -17.71 10.35 9.20
CA GLY A 366 -18.35 9.65 8.08
C GLY A 366 -18.96 10.44 6.90
N PRO A 367 -19.09 11.78 6.86
CA PRO A 367 -19.58 12.51 5.69
C PRO A 367 -18.57 12.52 4.54
N ARG A 368 -19.11 12.64 3.33
CA ARG A 368 -18.35 12.67 2.07
C ARG A 368 -17.70 14.03 1.90
N VAL A 369 -16.38 14.05 1.71
CA VAL A 369 -15.56 15.26 1.55
C VAL A 369 -15.53 15.68 0.07
N MET A 370 -15.29 14.73 -0.83
CA MET A 370 -15.23 14.97 -2.26
C MET A 370 -15.56 13.72 -3.09
N ARG A 371 -15.95 13.94 -4.34
CA ARG A 371 -16.25 12.92 -5.36
C ARG A 371 -15.60 13.25 -6.70
#